data_AF-A0A0X1KM98-F1
#
_entry.id   AF-A0A0X1KM98-F1
#
_cell.length_a   1.000
_cell.length_b   1.000
_cell.length_c   1.000
_cell.angle_alpha   90.00
_cell.angle_beta   90.00
_cell.angle_gamma   90.00
#
_symmetry.space_group_name_H-M   'P 1'
#
loop_
_entity.id
_entity.type
_entity.pdbx_description
1 polymer ?
#
loop_
_entity_poly.entity_id
_entity_poly.type
_entity_poly.pdbx_seq_one_letter_code
_entity_poly.pdbx_strand_id
1 'polypeptide(L)'
;MKKKKSVSLCIFLLLTIAVVYMASNIIKSDSGDKTNQASPNGSRSFPSSKYEELFGGILENYSSSYYSMRDALYGEYLWNKLDYEHYNCTLTKNVTILKNTVNCIVSQYKNLSKREVSEKSVVGVLLLGDLRIEISFLASSKEDELPYKTGEICILKERLENFDSFKARALEVYGEPSFSYDTLLNLTLRLRRLVSKTYGEPFSGEWPIETRFALQHFVYVVSRNSTMLDSLIEGYDPEKSYNSLRSLILELKRDPYAEALFKPSIVYLSELWREDYIKAQNKAIVDDHYLKVFWAWYQLVKPEEFIGR
;
A
#
# COMPACT_ATOMS: atom_id res chain seq x y z
N MET A 1 15.92 38.54 2.91
CA MET A 1 15.43 37.76 4.08
C MET A 1 13.90 37.67 3.94
N LYS A 2 13.21 36.53 3.94
CA LYS A 2 13.31 35.33 4.77
C LYS A 2 13.12 34.05 3.94
N LYS A 3 13.90 33.02 4.28
CA LYS A 3 13.85 31.64 3.81
C LYS A 3 12.53 30.96 4.24
N LYS A 4 11.86 30.28 3.31
CA LYS A 4 10.89 29.18 3.58
C LYS A 4 10.93 28.16 2.44
N LYS A 5 11.96 27.32 2.43
CA LYS A 5 12.03 26.05 1.66
C LYS A 5 13.02 25.13 2.36
N SER A 6 12.60 24.41 3.41
CA SER A 6 13.45 23.40 4.07
C SER A 6 12.67 22.47 5.01
N VAL A 7 11.52 21.94 4.56
CA VAL A 7 10.84 20.86 5.32
C VAL A 7 10.46 19.70 4.38
N SER A 8 10.08 20.02 3.14
CA SER A 8 9.72 18.99 2.13
C SER A 8 10.88 18.11 1.66
N LEU A 9 12.14 18.57 1.75
CA LEU A 9 13.29 17.80 1.28
C LEU A 9 13.76 16.75 2.30
N CYS A 10 13.55 16.99 3.60
CA CYS A 10 13.98 16.07 4.66
C CYS A 10 13.10 14.82 4.76
N ILE A 11 11.80 14.93 4.45
CA ILE A 11 10.87 13.79 4.50
C ILE A 11 11.14 12.82 3.34
N PHE A 12 11.43 13.35 2.15
CA PHE A 12 11.84 12.54 1.00
C PHE A 12 13.21 11.87 1.21
N LEU A 13 14.13 12.52 1.91
CA LEU A 13 15.43 11.94 2.27
C LEU A 13 15.30 10.80 3.29
N LEU A 14 14.34 10.86 4.21
CA LEU A 14 14.13 9.81 5.21
C LEU A 14 13.52 8.54 4.60
N LEU A 15 12.65 8.69 3.60
CA LEU A 15 12.09 7.56 2.85
C LEU A 15 13.14 6.87 1.96
N THR A 16 14.02 7.63 1.30
CA THR A 16 15.10 7.04 0.49
C THR A 16 16.19 6.40 1.35
N ILE A 17 16.51 6.96 2.52
CA ILE A 17 17.42 6.32 3.48
C ILE A 17 16.84 5.02 4.03
N ALA A 18 15.53 4.96 4.33
CA ALA A 18 14.88 3.72 4.75
C ALA A 18 14.94 2.63 3.67
N VAL A 19 14.72 3.01 2.40
CA VAL A 19 14.78 2.08 1.25
C VAL A 19 16.21 1.59 0.98
N VAL A 20 17.22 2.47 1.05
CA VAL A 20 18.64 2.09 0.88
C VAL A 20 19.16 1.26 2.06
N TYR A 21 18.71 1.54 3.29
CA TYR A 21 19.09 0.76 4.47
C TYR A 21 18.51 -0.66 4.43
N MET A 22 17.28 -0.83 3.92
CA MET A 22 16.70 -2.16 3.69
C MET A 22 17.45 -2.94 2.59
N ALA A 23 17.88 -2.29 1.51
CA ALA A 23 18.68 -2.94 0.47
C ALA A 23 20.09 -3.34 0.95
N SER A 24 20.69 -2.57 1.86
CA SER A 24 22.06 -2.79 2.35
C SER A 24 22.17 -3.92 3.39
N ASN A 25 21.11 -4.16 4.18
CA ASN A 25 21.10 -5.25 5.18
C ASN A 25 20.78 -6.62 4.60
N ILE A 26 20.26 -6.70 3.37
CA ILE A 26 20.06 -7.97 2.65
C ILE A 26 21.37 -8.43 1.97
N ILE A 27 22.33 -7.52 1.73
CA ILE A 27 23.56 -7.80 0.98
C ILE A 27 24.79 -8.01 1.90
N LYS A 28 24.68 -7.77 3.21
CA LYS A 28 25.76 -8.03 4.18
C LYS A 28 25.46 -9.24 5.07
N SER A 29 25.50 -10.43 4.47
CA SER A 29 25.78 -11.66 5.21
C SER A 29 26.64 -12.59 4.35
N ASP A 30 27.90 -12.21 4.12
CA ASP A 30 28.98 -13.20 4.06
C ASP A 30 30.35 -12.52 3.96
N SER A 31 31.17 -12.74 5.00
CA SER A 31 32.61 -13.02 4.89
C SER A 31 33.25 -13.08 6.28
N GLY A 32 33.64 -14.27 6.76
CA GLY A 32 34.54 -14.40 7.92
C GLY A 32 34.57 -15.73 8.69
N ASP A 33 34.94 -16.82 8.01
CA ASP A 33 35.54 -18.12 8.43
C ASP A 33 35.65 -18.63 9.91
N LYS A 34 35.21 -19.90 10.08
CA LYS A 34 35.66 -21.07 10.92
C LYS A 34 35.59 -21.01 12.46
N THR A 35 35.04 -22.00 13.20
CA THR A 35 35.49 -23.42 13.30
C THR A 35 34.47 -24.33 14.04
N ASN A 36 34.54 -25.65 13.78
CA ASN A 36 33.71 -26.79 14.24
C ASN A 36 33.46 -26.96 15.76
N GLN A 37 32.26 -27.39 16.17
CA GLN A 37 31.98 -28.69 16.84
C GLN A 37 30.49 -28.88 17.18
N ALA A 38 30.05 -30.14 17.21
CA ALA A 38 28.68 -30.62 17.15
C ALA A 38 27.80 -30.34 18.39
N SER A 39 26.50 -30.16 18.09
CA SER A 39 25.29 -30.20 18.95
C SER A 39 25.21 -31.48 19.83
N PRO A 40 24.38 -31.57 20.90
CA PRO A 40 23.02 -31.00 20.96
C PRO A 40 22.52 -30.51 22.34
N ASN A 41 21.57 -29.57 22.36
CA ASN A 41 20.32 -29.70 23.13
C ASN A 41 19.51 -28.40 23.12
N GLY A 42 18.25 -28.56 22.74
CA GLY A 42 17.18 -27.62 23.07
C GLY A 42 17.04 -26.45 22.11
N SER A 43 16.63 -26.72 20.86
CA SER A 43 15.69 -25.78 20.25
C SER A 43 14.45 -25.79 21.13
N ARG A 44 14.37 -24.86 22.09
CA ARG A 44 13.08 -24.43 22.59
C ARG A 44 12.35 -23.88 21.38
N SER A 45 11.59 -24.74 20.69
CA SER A 45 10.46 -24.28 19.92
C SER A 45 9.50 -23.71 20.94
N PHE A 46 9.61 -22.40 21.17
CA PHE A 46 8.52 -21.67 21.77
C PHE A 46 7.27 -22.00 20.95
N PRO A 47 6.12 -22.27 21.57
CA PRO A 47 4.90 -22.47 20.80
C PRO A 47 4.68 -21.22 19.96
N SER A 48 4.59 -21.37 18.64
CA SER A 48 4.15 -20.30 17.74
C SER A 48 2.84 -19.78 18.30
N SER A 49 2.77 -18.49 18.64
CA SER A 49 1.49 -17.93 19.07
C SER A 49 0.55 -18.01 17.86
N LYS A 50 -0.74 -18.25 18.08
CA LYS A 50 -1.71 -18.17 16.98
C LYS A 50 -1.70 -16.81 16.28
N TYR A 51 -1.20 -15.77 16.96
CA TYR A 51 -1.05 -14.42 16.41
C TYR A 51 0.13 -14.35 15.45
N GLU A 52 1.26 -14.98 15.79
CA GLU A 52 2.40 -15.17 14.89
C GLU A 52 1.99 -15.94 13.63
N GLU A 53 1.21 -17.01 13.77
CA GLU A 53 0.69 -17.78 12.63
C GLU A 53 -0.22 -16.94 11.73
N LEU A 54 -1.05 -16.06 12.30
CA LEU A 54 -1.92 -15.18 11.52
C LEU A 54 -1.14 -14.11 10.76
N PHE A 55 -0.28 -13.35 11.43
CA PHE A 55 0.52 -12.32 10.77
C PHE A 55 1.52 -12.92 9.78
N GLY A 56 2.17 -14.02 10.16
CA GLY A 56 3.05 -14.79 9.28
C GLY A 56 2.32 -15.33 8.05
N GLY A 57 1.13 -15.88 8.20
CA GLY A 57 0.30 -16.40 7.11
C GLY A 57 -0.15 -15.33 6.12
N ILE A 58 -0.33 -14.07 6.56
CA ILE A 58 -0.59 -12.94 5.65
C ILE A 58 0.62 -12.69 4.74
N LEU A 59 1.84 -12.84 5.27
CA LEU A 59 3.09 -12.54 4.56
C LEU A 59 3.65 -13.73 3.77
N GLU A 60 3.21 -14.96 4.06
CA GLU A 60 3.77 -16.19 3.50
C GLU A 60 3.83 -16.14 1.96
N ASN A 61 2.76 -15.66 1.33
CA ASN A 61 2.64 -15.54 -0.13
C ASN A 61 3.53 -14.46 -0.76
N TYR A 62 4.18 -13.61 0.05
CA TYR A 62 4.97 -12.46 -0.41
C TYR A 62 6.44 -12.54 -0.02
N SER A 63 6.80 -13.54 0.79
CA SER A 63 8.12 -13.71 1.39
C SER A 63 9.23 -14.14 0.42
N SER A 64 8.86 -14.57 -0.80
CA SER A 64 9.79 -15.15 -1.78
C SER A 64 10.63 -14.13 -2.55
N SER A 65 10.21 -12.86 -2.63
CA SER A 65 11.01 -11.80 -3.28
C SER A 65 10.66 -10.39 -2.81
N TYR A 66 11.58 -9.45 -3.04
CA TYR A 66 11.31 -8.02 -2.84
C TYR A 66 10.14 -7.53 -3.73
N TYR A 67 10.08 -8.01 -4.97
CA TYR A 67 9.05 -7.59 -5.93
C TYR A 67 7.64 -8.06 -5.51
N SER A 68 7.50 -9.30 -5.03
CA SER A 68 6.21 -9.79 -4.51
C SER A 68 5.70 -8.99 -3.31
N MET A 69 6.60 -8.54 -2.42
CA MET A 69 6.22 -7.67 -1.31
C MET A 69 5.84 -6.27 -1.79
N ARG A 70 6.60 -5.68 -2.72
CA ARG A 70 6.27 -4.39 -3.33
C ARG A 70 4.87 -4.45 -3.98
N ASP A 71 4.58 -5.50 -4.74
CA ASP A 71 3.29 -5.68 -5.39
C ASP A 71 2.17 -5.88 -4.36
N ALA A 72 2.45 -6.55 -3.23
CA ALA A 72 1.50 -6.74 -2.14
C ALA A 72 1.24 -5.48 -1.31
N LEU A 73 2.07 -4.44 -1.43
CA LEU A 73 1.89 -3.16 -0.75
C LEU A 73 1.38 -2.07 -1.71
N TYR A 74 1.79 -2.09 -2.96
CA TYR A 74 1.63 -0.97 -3.88
C TYR A 74 1.18 -1.38 -5.28
N GLY A 75 0.88 -2.65 -5.48
CA GLY A 75 0.57 -3.21 -6.79
C GLY A 75 -0.68 -2.62 -7.42
N GLU A 76 -0.83 -2.96 -8.69
CA GLU A 76 -1.92 -2.54 -9.56
C GLU A 76 -2.97 -3.66 -9.61
N TYR A 77 -3.52 -4.04 -8.44
CA TYR A 77 -4.36 -5.21 -8.23
C TYR A 77 -5.51 -5.33 -9.23
N LEU A 78 -6.19 -4.22 -9.52
CA LEU A 78 -7.30 -4.15 -10.45
C LEU A 78 -6.83 -4.10 -11.91
N TRP A 79 -5.57 -3.79 -12.20
CA TRP A 79 -5.06 -3.72 -13.58
C TRP A 79 -4.53 -5.04 -14.10
N ASN A 80 -4.10 -5.95 -13.21
CA ASN A 80 -3.48 -7.23 -13.56
C ASN A 80 -4.31 -8.10 -14.53
N LYS A 81 -5.64 -7.98 -14.56
CA LYS A 81 -6.51 -8.71 -15.53
C LYS A 81 -7.11 -7.81 -16.62
N LEU A 82 -6.85 -6.52 -16.55
CA LEU A 82 -7.37 -5.53 -17.50
C LEU A 82 -6.38 -5.25 -18.61
N ASP A 83 -5.09 -5.33 -18.34
CA ASP A 83 -4.09 -5.09 -19.36
C ASP A 83 -4.26 -6.00 -20.58
N TYR A 84 -3.97 -5.45 -21.75
CA TYR A 84 -3.84 -6.27 -22.95
C TYR A 84 -2.55 -7.09 -22.85
N GLU A 85 -2.58 -8.35 -23.29
CA GLU A 85 -1.42 -9.24 -23.18
C GLU A 85 -0.18 -8.69 -23.89
N HIS A 86 -0.32 -7.83 -24.90
CA HIS A 86 0.77 -7.31 -25.71
C HIS A 86 0.63 -5.81 -25.95
N TYR A 87 1.38 -4.99 -25.21
CA TYR A 87 1.53 -3.57 -25.49
C TYR A 87 2.64 -3.36 -26.52
N ASN A 88 2.26 -3.04 -27.76
CA ASN A 88 3.25 -2.70 -28.77
C ASN A 88 3.65 -1.24 -28.62
N CYS A 89 4.79 -1.00 -27.96
CA CYS A 89 5.23 0.36 -27.68
C CYS A 89 6.60 0.66 -28.26
N THR A 90 6.66 1.61 -29.18
CA THR A 90 7.92 2.19 -29.68
C THR A 90 8.04 3.62 -29.17
N LEU A 91 8.51 3.78 -27.94
CA LEU A 91 8.87 5.10 -27.41
C LEU A 91 10.32 5.46 -27.75
N THR A 92 10.54 6.75 -28.01
CA THR A 92 11.88 7.30 -28.20
C THR A 92 12.70 7.22 -26.91
N LYS A 93 14.03 7.13 -27.02
CA LYS A 93 14.96 7.31 -25.89
C LYS A 93 15.33 8.77 -25.63
N ASN A 94 14.76 9.70 -26.40
CA ASN A 94 15.01 11.13 -26.21
C ASN A 94 14.40 11.61 -24.89
N VAL A 95 15.26 12.00 -23.96
CA VAL A 95 14.91 12.40 -22.59
C VAL A 95 13.91 13.55 -22.56
N THR A 96 14.06 14.57 -23.41
CA THR A 96 13.14 15.72 -23.46
C THR A 96 11.73 15.28 -23.84
N ILE A 97 11.61 14.41 -24.86
CA ILE A 97 10.31 13.88 -25.29
C ILE A 97 9.70 13.00 -24.19
N LEU A 98 10.51 12.16 -23.54
CA LEU A 98 10.05 11.34 -22.42
C LEU A 98 9.58 12.19 -21.25
N LYS A 99 10.32 13.24 -20.88
CA LYS A 99 9.93 14.14 -19.79
C LYS A 99 8.61 14.86 -20.09
N ASN A 100 8.43 15.32 -21.32
CA ASN A 100 7.15 15.90 -21.76
C ASN A 100 6.02 14.87 -21.69
N THR A 101 6.27 13.64 -22.13
CA THR A 101 5.29 12.54 -22.05
C THR A 101 4.89 12.26 -20.60
N VAL A 102 5.86 12.19 -19.67
CA VAL A 102 5.60 12.04 -18.24
C VAL A 102 4.73 13.17 -17.70
N ASN A 103 5.02 14.42 -18.08
CA ASN A 103 4.22 15.57 -17.66
C ASN A 103 2.77 15.47 -18.17
N CYS A 104 2.57 14.99 -19.41
CA CYS A 104 1.25 14.72 -19.96
C CYS A 104 0.50 13.63 -19.18
N ILE A 105 1.16 12.50 -18.87
CA ILE A 105 0.60 11.40 -18.07
C ILE A 105 0.14 11.92 -16.69
N VAL A 106 1.01 12.66 -15.99
CA VAL A 106 0.68 13.23 -14.66
C VAL A 106 -0.50 14.19 -14.75
N SER A 107 -0.58 15.01 -15.80
CA SER A 107 -1.70 15.93 -16.03
C SER A 107 -3.01 15.17 -16.31
N GLN A 108 -2.97 14.18 -17.19
CA GLN A 108 -4.11 13.31 -17.50
C GLN A 108 -4.63 12.61 -16.25
N TYR A 109 -3.74 12.03 -15.44
CA TYR A 109 -4.10 11.39 -14.18
C TYR A 109 -4.86 12.33 -13.23
N LYS A 110 -4.38 13.56 -13.06
CA LYS A 110 -5.04 14.55 -12.20
C LYS A 110 -6.40 14.98 -12.74
N ASN A 111 -6.52 15.14 -14.07
CA ASN A 111 -7.78 15.49 -14.71
C ASN A 111 -8.81 14.36 -14.59
N LEU A 112 -8.39 13.11 -14.84
CA LEU A 112 -9.24 11.93 -14.65
C LEU A 112 -9.64 11.75 -13.18
N SER A 113 -8.70 11.94 -12.25
CA SER A 113 -8.97 11.90 -10.80
C SER A 113 -10.11 12.85 -10.42
N LYS A 114 -10.03 14.10 -10.87
CA LYS A 114 -11.07 15.10 -10.64
C LYS A 114 -12.39 14.73 -11.31
N ARG A 115 -12.35 14.20 -12.54
CA ARG A 115 -13.54 13.76 -13.28
C ARG A 115 -14.26 12.63 -12.55
N GLU A 116 -13.57 11.54 -12.23
CA GLU A 116 -14.17 10.36 -11.59
C GLU A 116 -14.73 10.68 -10.19
N VAL A 117 -14.08 11.57 -9.45
CA VAL A 117 -14.60 12.09 -8.17
C VAL A 117 -15.87 12.92 -8.38
N SER A 118 -15.89 13.81 -9.38
CA SER A 118 -17.08 14.61 -9.70
C SER A 118 -18.26 13.75 -10.18
N GLU A 119 -17.97 12.69 -10.93
CA GLU A 119 -18.96 11.72 -11.42
C GLU A 119 -19.35 10.68 -10.38
N LYS A 120 -18.71 10.68 -9.20
CA LYS A 120 -18.92 9.70 -8.13
C LYS A 120 -18.71 8.24 -8.59
N SER A 121 -17.72 8.02 -9.44
CA SER A 121 -17.39 6.72 -10.05
C SER A 121 -16.50 5.90 -9.11
N VAL A 122 -17.06 4.88 -8.42
CA VAL A 122 -16.28 4.00 -7.53
C VAL A 122 -15.17 3.28 -8.28
N VAL A 123 -15.52 2.63 -9.40
CA VAL A 123 -14.57 1.88 -10.22
C VAL A 123 -13.46 2.78 -10.73
N GLY A 124 -13.81 3.96 -11.25
CA GLY A 124 -12.82 4.92 -11.75
C GLY A 124 -11.88 5.40 -10.65
N VAL A 125 -12.41 5.71 -9.45
CA VAL A 125 -11.60 6.14 -8.31
C VAL A 125 -10.61 5.06 -7.88
N LEU A 126 -11.04 3.79 -7.82
CA LEU A 126 -10.18 2.69 -7.39
C LEU A 126 -9.12 2.35 -8.44
N LEU A 127 -9.47 2.33 -9.73
CA LEU A 127 -8.50 2.11 -10.81
C LEU A 127 -7.40 3.18 -10.81
N LEU A 128 -7.75 4.45 -10.61
CA LEU A 128 -6.77 5.54 -10.50
C LEU A 128 -5.98 5.48 -9.18
N GLY A 129 -6.61 5.03 -8.10
CA GLY A 129 -5.93 4.76 -6.83
C GLY A 129 -4.85 3.68 -6.99
N ASP A 130 -5.09 2.68 -7.82
CA ASP A 130 -4.12 1.63 -8.12
C ASP A 130 -2.84 2.17 -8.81
N LEU A 131 -2.99 3.13 -9.73
CA LEU A 131 -1.87 3.71 -10.49
C LEU A 131 -1.06 4.77 -9.74
N ARG A 132 -1.54 5.23 -8.58
CA ARG A 132 -1.00 6.38 -7.85
C ARG A 132 0.51 6.30 -7.63
N ILE A 133 1.02 5.15 -7.20
CA ILE A 133 2.44 4.98 -6.84
C ILE A 133 3.32 5.05 -8.08
N GLU A 134 2.95 4.33 -9.14
CA GLU A 134 3.71 4.33 -10.39
C GLU A 134 3.75 5.75 -11.00
N ILE A 135 2.64 6.48 -10.95
CA ILE A 135 2.60 7.88 -11.41
C ILE A 135 3.44 8.78 -10.52
N SER A 136 3.42 8.58 -9.19
CA SER A 136 4.26 9.34 -8.26
C SER A 136 5.75 9.08 -8.51
N PHE A 137 6.15 7.81 -8.68
CA PHE A 137 7.52 7.43 -9.01
C PHE A 137 7.96 8.03 -10.33
N LEU A 138 7.11 7.93 -11.36
CA LEU A 138 7.41 8.46 -12.68
C LEU A 138 7.55 9.99 -12.66
N ALA A 139 6.67 10.70 -11.95
CA ALA A 139 6.73 12.14 -11.78
C ALA A 139 8.04 12.60 -11.10
N SER A 140 8.53 11.80 -10.15
CA SER A 140 9.74 12.09 -9.36
C SER A 140 11.04 11.58 -10.00
N SER A 141 10.96 10.80 -11.09
CA SER A 141 12.12 10.18 -11.73
C SER A 141 13.07 11.25 -12.29
N LYS A 142 14.38 10.97 -12.18
CA LYS A 142 15.39 11.83 -12.77
C LYS A 142 15.42 11.65 -14.29
N GLU A 143 15.88 12.67 -14.98
CA GLU A 143 15.88 12.71 -16.45
C GLU A 143 16.71 11.57 -17.08
N ASP A 144 17.83 11.20 -16.46
CA ASP A 144 18.71 10.12 -16.87
C ASP A 144 18.10 8.72 -16.64
N GLU A 145 17.09 8.60 -15.79
CA GLU A 145 16.38 7.33 -15.52
C GLU A 145 15.26 7.07 -16.54
N LEU A 146 14.72 8.10 -17.19
CA LEU A 146 13.57 7.99 -18.08
C LEU A 146 13.76 7.03 -19.27
N PRO A 147 14.92 6.99 -19.95
CA PRO A 147 15.14 6.06 -21.05
C PRO A 147 15.03 4.57 -20.67
N TYR A 148 15.16 4.25 -19.37
CA TYR A 148 15.03 2.90 -18.84
C TYR A 148 13.60 2.58 -18.36
N LYS A 149 12.71 3.57 -18.36
CA LYS A 149 11.31 3.47 -17.89
C LYS A 149 10.31 3.56 -19.04
N THR A 150 10.76 3.34 -20.28
CA THR A 150 9.91 3.51 -21.47
C THR A 150 8.72 2.55 -21.47
N GLY A 151 8.87 1.34 -20.93
CA GLY A 151 7.76 0.39 -20.78
C GLY A 151 6.67 0.93 -19.86
N GLU A 152 7.04 1.38 -18.67
CA GLU A 152 6.13 1.93 -17.66
C GLU A 152 5.45 3.21 -18.13
N ILE A 153 6.20 4.11 -18.79
CA ILE A 153 5.64 5.32 -19.42
C ILE A 153 4.56 4.92 -20.42
N CYS A 154 4.79 3.88 -21.20
CA CYS A 154 3.84 3.47 -22.23
C CYS A 154 2.58 2.86 -21.65
N ILE A 155 2.72 1.93 -20.72
CA ILE A 155 1.59 1.25 -20.07
C ILE A 155 0.72 2.30 -19.36
N LEU A 156 1.32 3.21 -18.60
CA LEU A 156 0.57 4.26 -17.92
C LEU A 156 -0.14 5.20 -18.91
N LYS A 157 0.54 5.58 -19.99
CA LYS A 157 -0.08 6.42 -21.03
C LYS A 157 -1.31 5.72 -21.64
N GLU A 158 -1.16 4.46 -22.05
CA GLU A 158 -2.23 3.69 -22.68
C GLU A 158 -3.43 3.52 -21.75
N ARG A 159 -3.19 3.18 -20.48
CA ARG A 159 -4.23 3.03 -19.46
C ARG A 159 -5.01 4.33 -19.23
N LEU A 160 -4.33 5.48 -19.22
CA LEU A 160 -4.98 6.78 -19.00
C LEU A 160 -5.68 7.30 -20.27
N GLU A 161 -5.12 7.08 -21.46
CA GLU A 161 -5.75 7.48 -22.73
C GLU A 161 -7.01 6.66 -23.04
N ASN A 162 -7.02 5.40 -22.64
CA ASN A 162 -8.15 4.47 -22.85
C ASN A 162 -8.94 4.18 -21.56
N PHE A 163 -8.87 5.09 -20.58
CA PHE A 163 -9.36 4.85 -19.23
C PHE A 163 -10.82 4.42 -19.17
N ASP A 164 -11.70 5.02 -19.98
CA ASP A 164 -13.12 4.68 -20.00
C ASP A 164 -13.39 3.26 -20.52
N SER A 165 -12.58 2.78 -21.47
CA SER A 165 -12.64 1.40 -21.96
C SER A 165 -12.22 0.42 -20.87
N PHE A 166 -11.12 0.70 -20.17
CA PHE A 166 -10.68 -0.13 -19.04
C PHE A 166 -11.67 -0.11 -17.87
N LYS A 167 -12.33 1.03 -17.61
CA LYS A 167 -13.40 1.14 -16.60
C LYS A 167 -14.59 0.24 -16.95
N ALA A 168 -15.02 0.21 -18.21
CA ALA A 168 -16.07 -0.70 -18.66
C ALA A 168 -15.64 -2.17 -18.55
N ARG A 169 -14.42 -2.50 -18.99
CA ARG A 169 -13.86 -3.85 -18.87
C ARG A 169 -13.70 -4.31 -17.42
N ALA A 170 -13.41 -3.41 -16.49
CA ALA A 170 -13.35 -3.74 -15.06
C ALA A 170 -14.69 -4.26 -14.55
N LEU A 171 -15.80 -3.66 -14.96
CA LEU A 171 -17.14 -4.15 -14.62
C LEU A 171 -17.40 -5.53 -15.24
N GLU A 172 -16.96 -5.78 -16.46
CA GLU A 172 -17.10 -7.09 -17.11
C GLU A 172 -16.28 -8.19 -16.41
N VAL A 173 -15.06 -7.87 -15.97
CA VAL A 173 -14.11 -8.82 -15.39
C VAL A 173 -14.36 -9.06 -13.90
N TYR A 174 -14.65 -7.99 -13.15
CA TYR A 174 -14.75 -8.03 -11.69
C TYR A 174 -16.18 -7.90 -11.16
N GLY A 175 -17.14 -7.54 -12.02
CA GLY A 175 -18.50 -7.21 -11.61
C GLY A 175 -18.62 -5.80 -11.05
N GLU A 176 -19.77 -5.53 -10.44
CA GLU A 176 -20.05 -4.29 -9.72
C GLU A 176 -19.43 -4.31 -8.31
N PRO A 177 -18.92 -3.17 -7.80
CA PRO A 177 -18.46 -3.09 -6.41
C PRO A 177 -19.63 -3.24 -5.44
N SER A 178 -19.40 -3.93 -4.31
CA SER A 178 -20.43 -4.11 -3.27
C SER A 178 -20.75 -2.84 -2.47
N PHE A 179 -20.08 -1.71 -2.77
CA PHE A 179 -20.20 -0.47 -2.03
C PHE A 179 -20.33 0.75 -2.92
N SER A 180 -20.96 1.78 -2.36
CA SER A 180 -21.20 3.03 -3.06
C SER A 180 -20.04 4.00 -2.95
N TYR A 181 -20.05 5.01 -3.82
CA TYR A 181 -19.11 6.13 -3.73
C TYR A 181 -19.25 6.89 -2.41
N ASP A 182 -20.47 7.06 -1.90
CA ASP A 182 -20.69 7.77 -0.65
C ASP A 182 -20.09 6.98 0.54
N THR A 183 -20.12 5.65 0.50
CA THR A 183 -19.42 4.78 1.47
C THR A 183 -17.92 5.04 1.44
N LEU A 184 -17.31 5.05 0.24
CA LEU A 184 -15.89 5.34 0.06
C LEU A 184 -15.54 6.76 0.54
N LEU A 185 -16.33 7.77 0.14
CA LEU A 185 -16.13 9.16 0.52
C LEU A 185 -16.17 9.35 2.04
N ASN A 186 -17.09 8.69 2.73
CA ASN A 186 -17.17 8.74 4.18
C ASN A 186 -15.91 8.17 4.86
N LEU A 187 -15.40 7.04 4.36
CA LEU A 187 -14.11 6.50 4.80
C LEU A 187 -12.96 7.49 4.54
N THR A 188 -12.89 8.06 3.34
CA THR A 188 -11.90 9.06 2.98
C THR A 188 -11.91 10.26 3.93
N LEU A 189 -13.09 10.78 4.29
CA LEU A 189 -13.23 11.90 5.21
C LEU A 189 -12.80 11.55 6.64
N ARG A 190 -13.12 10.33 7.11
CA ARG A 190 -12.63 9.80 8.40
C ARG A 190 -11.11 9.77 8.42
N LEU A 191 -10.49 9.20 7.38
CA LEU A 191 -9.04 9.12 7.26
C LEU A 191 -8.39 10.51 7.18
N ARG A 192 -8.90 11.40 6.33
CA ARG A 192 -8.38 12.78 6.18
C ARG A 192 -8.26 13.50 7.52
N ARG A 193 -9.25 13.39 8.39
CA ARG A 193 -9.23 14.02 9.72
C ARG A 193 -8.08 13.51 10.60
N LEU A 194 -7.69 12.25 10.44
CA LEU A 194 -6.69 11.59 11.28
C LEU A 194 -5.29 11.67 10.68
N VAL A 195 -5.15 11.44 9.37
CA VAL A 195 -3.83 11.32 8.73
C VAL A 195 -3.36 12.57 8.01
N SER A 196 -4.21 13.58 7.73
CA SER A 196 -3.79 14.75 6.93
C SER A 196 -2.56 15.48 7.48
N LYS A 197 -2.39 15.53 8.81
CA LYS A 197 -1.24 16.18 9.46
C LYS A 197 0.09 15.49 9.14
N THR A 198 0.07 14.19 8.84
CA THR A 198 1.27 13.37 8.63
C THR A 198 1.41 12.91 7.18
N TYR A 199 0.30 12.60 6.52
CA TYR A 199 0.23 12.20 5.11
C TYR A 199 0.44 13.39 4.16
N GLY A 200 -0.06 14.57 4.55
CA GLY A 200 -0.04 15.77 3.72
C GLY A 200 -1.17 15.82 2.70
N GLU A 201 -0.94 16.58 1.62
CA GLU A 201 -1.90 16.73 0.52
C GLU A 201 -1.88 15.51 -0.42
N PRO A 202 -3.04 15.07 -0.94
CA PRO A 202 -3.14 13.97 -1.90
C PRO A 202 -2.36 14.29 -3.18
N PHE A 203 -1.68 13.30 -3.75
CA PHE A 203 -0.87 13.50 -4.96
C PHE A 203 -1.73 13.89 -6.18
N SER A 204 -2.87 13.23 -6.34
CA SER A 204 -3.88 13.57 -7.35
C SER A 204 -4.57 14.93 -7.11
N GLY A 205 -4.53 15.45 -5.88
CA GLY A 205 -5.38 16.53 -5.41
C GLY A 205 -6.73 16.05 -4.85
N GLU A 206 -7.07 14.76 -5.04
CA GLU A 206 -8.36 14.20 -4.70
C GLU A 206 -8.22 13.08 -3.65
N TRP A 207 -8.77 13.32 -2.46
CA TRP A 207 -8.67 12.37 -1.36
C TRP A 207 -9.27 10.98 -1.63
N PRO A 208 -10.43 10.84 -2.32
CA PRO A 208 -11.01 9.51 -2.59
C PRO A 208 -10.05 8.57 -3.34
N ILE A 209 -9.29 9.13 -4.28
CA ILE A 209 -8.27 8.41 -5.08
C ILE A 209 -7.14 7.88 -4.19
N GLU A 210 -6.75 8.66 -3.17
CA GLU A 210 -5.63 8.33 -2.28
C GLU A 210 -6.04 7.47 -1.07
N THR A 211 -7.31 7.06 -0.96
CA THR A 211 -7.86 6.39 0.23
C THR A 211 -7.05 5.16 0.63
N ARG A 212 -6.66 4.32 -0.35
CA ARG A 212 -5.82 3.13 -0.14
C ARG A 212 -4.49 3.45 0.55
N PHE A 213 -3.85 4.55 0.16
CA PHE A 213 -2.58 5.00 0.76
C PHE A 213 -2.80 5.67 2.12
N ALA A 214 -3.89 6.41 2.27
CA ALA A 214 -4.27 6.98 3.55
C ALA A 214 -4.51 5.89 4.61
N LEU A 215 -5.05 4.72 4.22
CA LEU A 215 -5.19 3.54 5.10
C LEU A 215 -3.84 2.99 5.57
N GLN A 216 -2.88 2.81 4.67
CA GLN A 216 -1.51 2.39 5.04
C GLN A 216 -0.84 3.42 5.95
N HIS A 217 -0.99 4.71 5.63
CA HIS A 217 -0.42 5.78 6.43
C HIS A 217 -1.05 5.85 7.82
N PHE A 218 -2.35 5.57 7.94
CA PHE A 218 -3.01 5.43 9.24
C PHE A 218 -2.34 4.32 10.07
N VAL A 219 -2.11 3.13 9.50
CA VAL A 219 -1.41 2.02 10.16
C VAL A 219 -0.01 2.44 10.61
N TYR A 220 0.75 3.14 9.76
CA TYR A 220 2.07 3.66 10.12
C TYR A 220 1.99 4.61 11.33
N VAL A 221 1.10 5.59 11.30
CA VAL A 221 1.01 6.60 12.36
C VAL A 221 0.59 5.97 13.69
N VAL A 222 -0.43 5.11 13.65
CA VAL A 222 -0.98 4.49 14.85
C VAL A 222 -0.02 3.47 15.46
N SER A 223 0.75 2.74 14.65
CA SER A 223 1.76 1.81 15.16
C SER A 223 2.93 2.50 15.85
N ARG A 224 3.17 3.80 15.57
CA ARG A 224 4.28 4.59 16.14
C ARG A 224 3.84 5.63 17.17
N ASN A 225 2.54 5.82 17.38
CA ASN A 225 1.98 6.85 18.28
C ASN A 225 1.00 6.22 19.28
N SER A 226 1.50 5.85 20.46
CA SER A 226 0.71 5.22 21.53
C SER A 226 -0.47 6.08 21.96
N THR A 227 -0.30 7.40 22.09
CA THR A 227 -1.38 8.31 22.50
C THR A 227 -2.54 8.29 21.50
N MET A 228 -2.23 8.26 20.20
CA MET A 228 -3.27 8.15 19.16
C MET A 228 -3.92 6.77 19.17
N LEU A 229 -3.12 5.70 19.32
CA LEU A 229 -3.63 4.34 19.41
C LEU A 229 -4.58 4.17 20.61
N ASP A 230 -4.18 4.61 21.80
CA ASP A 230 -4.97 4.50 23.04
C ASP A 230 -6.33 5.19 22.92
N SER A 231 -6.43 6.26 22.13
CA SER A 231 -7.71 6.96 21.87
C SER A 231 -8.67 6.22 20.94
N LEU A 232 -8.21 5.17 20.24
CA LEU A 232 -8.96 4.44 19.20
C LEU A 232 -9.24 2.98 19.54
N ILE A 233 -8.74 2.47 20.67
CA ILE A 233 -8.85 1.05 21.07
C ILE A 233 -10.05 0.75 21.97
N GLU A 234 -11.09 1.57 21.93
CA GLU A 234 -12.33 1.31 22.67
C GLU A 234 -12.87 -0.09 22.31
N GLY A 235 -13.21 -0.88 23.35
CA GLY A 235 -13.72 -2.24 23.17
C GLY A 235 -12.71 -3.24 22.62
N TYR A 236 -11.40 -2.94 22.68
CA TYR A 236 -10.35 -3.87 22.30
C TYR A 236 -10.39 -5.14 23.15
N ASP A 237 -10.42 -6.27 22.46
CA ASP A 237 -10.21 -7.60 23.01
C ASP A 237 -9.30 -8.38 22.03
N PRO A 238 -8.19 -8.99 22.49
CA PRO A 238 -7.24 -9.66 21.60
C PRO A 238 -7.87 -10.78 20.77
N GLU A 239 -8.77 -11.57 21.35
CA GLU A 239 -9.46 -12.67 20.66
C GLU A 239 -10.41 -12.15 19.59
N LYS A 240 -11.19 -11.13 19.93
CA LYS A 240 -12.11 -10.48 18.99
C LYS A 240 -11.36 -9.84 17.84
N SER A 241 -10.25 -9.15 18.12
CA SER A 241 -9.38 -8.52 17.12
C SER A 241 -8.79 -9.57 16.17
N TYR A 242 -8.23 -10.64 16.72
CA TYR A 242 -7.70 -11.78 15.98
C TYR A 242 -8.75 -12.43 15.07
N ASN A 243 -9.93 -12.75 15.60
CA ASN A 243 -10.98 -13.39 14.83
C ASN A 243 -11.51 -12.46 13.72
N SER A 244 -11.60 -11.15 13.99
CA SER A 244 -12.02 -10.17 13.00
C SER A 244 -11.01 -10.06 11.86
N LEU A 245 -9.69 -10.02 12.15
CA LEU A 245 -8.64 -10.01 11.13
C LEU A 245 -8.68 -11.30 10.29
N ARG A 246 -8.78 -12.45 10.95
CA ARG A 246 -8.83 -13.75 10.27
C ARG A 246 -10.02 -13.86 9.32
N SER A 247 -11.22 -13.46 9.77
CA SER A 247 -12.42 -13.46 8.92
C SER A 247 -12.30 -12.47 7.77
N LEU A 248 -11.82 -11.24 8.06
CA LEU A 248 -11.67 -10.20 7.05
C LEU A 248 -10.77 -10.63 5.89
N ILE A 249 -9.65 -11.31 6.16
CA ILE A 249 -8.75 -11.81 5.10
C ILE A 249 -9.47 -12.75 4.12
N LEU A 250 -10.40 -13.57 4.62
CA LEU A 250 -11.16 -14.51 3.79
C LEU A 250 -12.28 -13.79 3.03
N GLU A 251 -12.92 -12.82 3.67
CA GLU A 251 -14.01 -12.03 3.10
C GLU A 251 -13.54 -11.11 1.98
N LEU A 252 -12.38 -10.46 2.14
CA LEU A 252 -11.81 -9.58 1.11
C LEU A 252 -11.60 -10.31 -0.22
N LYS A 253 -11.23 -11.60 -0.22
CA LYS A 253 -11.03 -12.39 -1.45
C LYS A 253 -12.31 -12.53 -2.30
N ARG A 254 -13.48 -12.19 -1.76
CA ARG A 254 -14.77 -12.30 -2.45
C ARG A 254 -15.12 -11.04 -3.24
N ASP A 255 -14.54 -9.90 -2.92
CA ASP A 255 -14.79 -8.62 -3.59
C ASP A 255 -13.45 -8.00 -4.03
N PRO A 256 -13.13 -8.03 -5.34
CA PRO A 256 -11.86 -7.51 -5.85
C PRO A 256 -11.62 -6.03 -5.54
N TYR A 257 -12.68 -5.22 -5.48
CA TYR A 257 -12.58 -3.79 -5.21
C TYR A 257 -12.29 -3.52 -3.74
N ALA A 258 -12.95 -4.24 -2.83
CA ALA A 258 -12.65 -4.18 -1.41
C ALA A 258 -11.26 -4.76 -1.12
N GLU A 259 -10.87 -5.86 -1.77
CA GLU A 259 -9.53 -6.43 -1.66
C GLU A 259 -8.46 -5.41 -2.05
N ALA A 260 -8.58 -4.80 -3.23
CA ALA A 260 -7.65 -3.78 -3.71
C ALA A 260 -7.56 -2.57 -2.76
N LEU A 261 -8.67 -2.18 -2.14
CA LEU A 261 -8.72 -1.05 -1.20
C LEU A 261 -8.04 -1.36 0.15
N PHE A 262 -8.29 -2.53 0.75
CA PHE A 262 -7.94 -2.80 2.15
C PHE A 262 -6.72 -3.69 2.34
N LYS A 263 -6.54 -4.71 1.50
CA LYS A 263 -5.46 -5.68 1.62
C LYS A 263 -4.07 -5.05 1.74
N PRO A 264 -3.72 -3.99 0.97
CA PRO A 264 -2.40 -3.39 1.06
C PRO A 264 -2.09 -2.82 2.45
N SER A 265 -3.09 -2.33 3.18
CA SER A 265 -2.91 -1.81 4.54
C SER A 265 -2.78 -2.93 5.59
N ILE A 266 -3.44 -4.06 5.37
CA ILE A 266 -3.31 -5.27 6.20
C ILE A 266 -1.93 -5.92 5.99
N VAL A 267 -1.48 -6.03 4.73
CA VAL A 267 -0.12 -6.51 4.44
C VAL A 267 0.92 -5.57 5.07
N TYR A 268 0.72 -4.26 4.95
CA TYR A 268 1.63 -3.28 5.56
C TYR A 268 1.67 -3.37 7.10
N LEU A 269 0.52 -3.60 7.75
CA LEU A 269 0.46 -3.88 9.19
C LEU A 269 1.32 -5.10 9.55
N SER A 270 1.14 -6.21 8.83
CA SER A 270 1.89 -7.45 9.07
C SER A 270 3.39 -7.26 8.83
N GLU A 271 3.78 -6.44 7.85
CA GLU A 271 5.18 -6.13 7.58
C GLU A 271 5.83 -5.37 8.74
N LEU A 272 5.14 -4.35 9.27
CA LEU A 272 5.60 -3.63 10.46
C LEU A 272 5.67 -4.54 11.69
N TRP A 273 4.66 -5.41 11.86
CA TRP A 273 4.70 -6.46 12.89
C TRP A 273 5.96 -7.31 12.74
N ARG A 274 6.27 -7.82 11.55
CA ARG A 274 7.45 -8.66 11.30
C ARG A 274 8.75 -7.96 11.67
N GLU A 275 8.91 -6.70 11.27
CA GLU A 275 10.11 -5.90 11.56
C GLU A 275 10.38 -5.75 13.06
N ASP A 276 9.34 -5.48 13.84
CA ASP A 276 9.43 -5.31 15.29
C ASP A 276 9.50 -6.67 16.00
N TYR A 277 8.76 -7.67 15.49
CA TYR A 277 8.72 -9.03 16.01
C TYR A 277 10.11 -9.62 16.01
N ILE A 278 10.83 -9.60 14.89
CA ILE A 278 12.18 -10.18 14.79
C ILE A 278 13.15 -9.57 15.83
N LYS A 279 13.06 -8.26 16.07
CA LYS A 279 13.95 -7.53 16.98
C LYS A 279 13.59 -7.66 18.46
N ALA A 280 12.32 -7.94 18.77
CA ALA A 280 11.83 -7.94 20.14
C ALA A 280 12.27 -9.17 20.94
N GLN A 281 12.62 -8.96 22.22
CA GLN A 281 12.82 -10.04 23.19
C GLN A 281 11.49 -10.61 23.70
N ASN A 282 10.47 -9.75 23.85
CA ASN A 282 9.12 -10.15 24.26
C ASN A 282 8.17 -10.07 23.06
N LYS A 283 7.97 -11.22 22.41
CA LYS A 283 7.11 -11.38 21.23
C LYS A 283 5.64 -11.10 21.50
N ALA A 284 5.14 -11.48 22.68
CA ALA A 284 3.73 -11.29 23.05
C ALA A 284 3.32 -9.81 23.13
N ILE A 285 4.24 -8.91 23.52
CA ILE A 285 3.99 -7.46 23.51
C ILE A 285 3.86 -6.94 22.07
N VAL A 286 4.66 -7.47 21.13
CA VAL A 286 4.55 -7.10 19.72
C VAL A 286 3.23 -7.58 19.14
N ASP A 287 2.85 -8.84 19.40
CA ASP A 287 1.57 -9.39 18.96
C ASP A 287 0.38 -8.54 19.46
N ASP A 288 0.33 -8.24 20.76
CA ASP A 288 -0.74 -7.40 21.35
C ASP A 288 -0.77 -5.99 20.76
N HIS A 289 0.40 -5.37 20.55
CA HIS A 289 0.50 -4.04 19.93
C HIS A 289 -0.11 -4.03 18.53
N TYR A 290 0.27 -4.97 17.67
CA TYR A 290 -0.22 -4.99 16.29
C TYR A 290 -1.69 -5.45 16.17
N LEU A 291 -2.19 -6.25 17.13
CA LEU A 291 -3.62 -6.51 17.27
C LEU A 291 -4.41 -5.26 17.69
N LYS A 292 -3.85 -4.39 18.55
CA LYS A 292 -4.45 -3.10 18.89
C LYS A 292 -4.47 -2.15 17.69
N VAL A 293 -3.38 -2.09 16.92
CA VAL A 293 -3.32 -1.29 15.69
C VAL A 293 -4.36 -1.76 14.67
N PHE A 294 -4.48 -3.08 14.46
CA PHE A 294 -5.55 -3.63 13.63
C PHE A 294 -6.93 -3.25 14.16
N TRP A 295 -7.16 -3.38 15.47
CA TRP A 295 -8.46 -3.06 16.07
C TRP A 295 -8.85 -1.60 15.84
N ALA A 296 -7.92 -0.67 16.08
CA ALA A 296 -8.12 0.75 15.80
C ALA A 296 -8.40 1.01 14.32
N TRP A 297 -7.70 0.33 13.42
CA TRP A 297 -7.95 0.37 11.98
C TRP A 297 -9.36 -0.13 11.67
N TYR A 298 -9.76 -1.29 12.20
CA TYR A 298 -11.04 -1.92 11.95
C TYR A 298 -12.22 -1.04 12.41
N GLN A 299 -12.12 -0.48 13.62
CA GLN A 299 -13.15 0.43 14.16
C GLN A 299 -13.30 1.71 13.35
N LEU A 300 -12.18 2.28 12.88
CA LEU A 300 -12.20 3.47 12.04
C LEU A 300 -12.80 3.17 10.66
N VAL A 301 -12.29 2.11 10.03
CA VAL A 301 -12.52 1.82 8.62
C VAL A 301 -13.89 1.22 8.39
N LYS A 302 -14.30 0.29 9.28
CA LYS A 302 -15.52 -0.52 9.17
C LYS A 302 -15.59 -1.25 7.83
N PRO A 303 -14.64 -2.15 7.54
CA PRO A 303 -14.55 -2.83 6.24
C PRO A 303 -15.82 -3.63 5.88
N GLU A 304 -16.67 -3.96 6.85
CA GLU A 304 -17.96 -4.63 6.64
C GLU A 304 -18.96 -3.76 5.88
N GLU A 305 -18.76 -2.43 5.84
CA GLU A 305 -19.55 -1.52 4.99
C GLU A 305 -19.21 -1.68 3.49
N PHE A 306 -18.13 -2.39 3.17
CA PHE A 306 -17.56 -2.50 1.83
C PHE A 306 -17.67 -3.89 1.21
N ILE A 307 -17.93 -4.91 2.03
CA ILE A 307 -17.97 -6.31 1.59
C ILE A 307 -19.44 -6.71 1.52
N GLY A 308 -19.89 -7.10 0.32
CA GLY A 308 -21.28 -7.51 0.08
C GLY A 308 -21.70 -8.65 1.02
N ARG A 309 -22.88 -8.52 1.62
CA ARG A 309 -23.55 -9.60 2.36
C ARG A 309 -24.27 -10.55 1.41
#